data_AF-A0A821FMI7-F1
#
_entry.id   AF-A0A821FMI7-F1
#
_cell.length_a   1.000
_cell.length_b   1.000
_cell.length_c   1.000
_cell.angle_alpha   90.00
_cell.angle_beta   90.00
_cell.angle_gamma   90.00
#
_symmetry.space_group_name_H-M   'P 1'
#
loop_
_entity.id
_entity.type
_entity.pdbx_description
1 polymer ?
#
loop_
_entity_poly.entity_id
_entity_poly.type
_entity_poly.pdbx_seq_one_letter_code
_entity_poly.pdbx_strand_id
1 'polypeptide(L)' 'HNDLLYVVNEHIDKIDIFIIDDHHIQVGNCIKTEADAKPHHIIFHPNKSLAFLRNELNSTTNVYRIHVLCEQSEYL' A
#
# COMPACT_ATOMS: atom_id res chain seq x y z
N HIS A 1 4.55 17.39 1.58
CA HIS A 1 3.55 16.43 1.09
C HIS A 1 4.36 15.22 0.70
N ASN A 2 4.34 14.17 1.50
CA ASN A 2 5.21 13.03 1.28
C ASN A 2 4.50 12.07 0.32
N ASP A 3 5.21 11.57 -0.67
CA ASP A 3 4.66 10.59 -1.60
C ASP A 3 4.77 9.20 -0.99
N LEU A 4 3.81 8.32 -1.29
CA LEU A 4 3.81 6.95 -0.80
C LEU A 4 4.07 5.98 -1.94
N LEU A 5 4.97 5.03 -1.71
CA LEU A 5 5.25 3.92 -2.61
C LEU A 5 4.77 2.61 -1.99
N TYR A 6 3.97 1.87 -2.75
CA TYR A 6 3.44 0.57 -2.36
C TYR A 6 4.16 -0.52 -3.15
N VAL A 7 4.85 -1.42 -2.46
CA VAL A 7 5.57 -2.54 -3.05
C VAL A 7 4.88 -3.83 -2.66
N VAL A 8 4.43 -4.58 -3.66
CA VAL A 8 3.77 -5.86 -3.45
C VAL A 8 4.83 -6.95 -3.37
N ASN A 9 4.80 -7.74 -2.30
CA ASN A 9 5.71 -8.86 -2.09
C ASN A 9 4.96 -10.20 -2.20
N GLU A 10 5.14 -10.85 -3.35
CA GLU A 10 4.47 -12.12 -3.70
C GLU A 10 4.79 -13.28 -2.75
N HIS A 11 6.00 -13.34 -2.20
CA HIS A 11 6.49 -14.52 -1.47
C HIS A 11 6.23 -14.48 0.04
N ILE A 12 5.81 -13.34 0.58
CA ILE A 12 5.62 -13.15 2.02
C ILE A 12 4.25 -12.56 2.37
N ASP A 13 3.33 -12.54 1.41
CA ASP A 13 1.95 -12.07 1.54
C ASP A 13 1.84 -10.69 2.21
N LYS A 14 2.57 -9.70 1.65
CA LYS A 14 2.60 -8.34 2.17
C LYS A 14 2.64 -7.28 1.08
N ILE A 15 2.12 -6.11 1.44
CA ILE A 15 2.39 -4.84 0.76
C ILE A 15 3.25 -4.00 1.71
N ASP A 16 4.48 -3.68 1.31
CA ASP A 16 5.31 -2.71 2.02
C ASP A 16 4.99 -1.29 1.54
N ILE A 17 4.95 -0.35 2.47
CA ILE A 17 4.63 1.05 2.22
C ILE A 17 5.84 1.88 2.63
N PHE A 18 6.37 2.62 1.67
CA PHE A 18 7.49 3.52 1.88
C PHE A 18 7.05 4.98 1.75
N ILE A 19 7.72 5.82 2.51
CA ILE A 19 7.62 7.28 2.41
C ILE A 19 8.72 7.75 1.48
N ILE A 20 8.37 8.52 0.45
CA ILE A 20 9.31 9.14 -0.49
C ILE A 20 9.42 10.62 -0.15
N ASP A 21 10.64 11.04 0.18
CA ASP A 21 11.02 12.44 0.44
C ASP A 21 12.31 12.77 -0.29
N ASP A 22 12.34 13.84 -1.11
CA ASP A 22 13.53 14.40 -1.77
C ASP A 22 14.60 13.35 -2.16
N HIS A 23 14.20 12.33 -2.94
CA HIS A 23 15.00 11.22 -3.48
C HIS A 23 15.39 10.10 -2.51
N HIS A 24 14.91 10.13 -1.28
CA HIS A 24 15.10 9.08 -0.30
C HIS A 24 13.82 8.28 -0.12
N ILE A 25 13.99 6.97 0.07
CA ILE A 25 12.91 6.06 0.43
C ILE A 25 13.13 5.68 1.88
N GLN A 26 12.14 5.97 2.72
CA GLN A 26 12.12 5.57 4.12
C GLN A 26 11.08 4.47 4.33
N VAL A 27 11.42 3.50 5.18
CA VAL A 27 10.47 2.46 5.57
C VAL A 27 9.33 3.10 6.33
N GLY A 28 8.10 2.94 5.82
CA GLY A 28 6.89 3.39 6.48
C GLY A 28 6.23 2.24 7.23
N ASN A 29 5.20 1.65 6.63
CA ASN A 29 4.36 0.62 7.23
C ASN A 29 4.27 -0.60 6.31
N CYS A 30 3.61 -1.67 6.75
CA CYS A 30 3.27 -2.80 5.90
C CYS A 30 1.84 -3.29 6.17
N ILE A 31 1.23 -3.87 5.14
CA ILE A 31 -0.09 -4.50 5.21
C ILE A 31 0.11 -5.98 4.93
N LYS A 32 -0.35 -6.85 5.83
CA LYS A 32 -0.47 -8.28 5.54
C LYS A 32 -1.62 -8.51 4.58
N THR A 33 -1.39 -9.32 3.56
CA THR A 33 -2.43 -9.75 2.62
C THR A 33 -3.01 -11.09 3.04
N GLU A 34 -3.93 -11.60 2.24
CA GLU A 34 -4.43 -12.97 2.39
C GLU A 34 -3.25 -13.96 2.28
N ALA A 35 -3.19 -14.92 3.20
CA ALA A 35 -2.12 -15.91 3.25
C ALA A 35 -2.20 -16.86 2.06
N ASP A 36 -1.04 -17.21 1.50
CA ASP A 36 -0.87 -18.11 0.35
C ASP A 36 -1.60 -17.63 -0.92
N ALA A 37 -2.03 -16.36 -0.97
CA ALA A 37 -2.74 -15.79 -2.10
C ALA A 37 -1.78 -15.32 -3.21
N LYS A 38 -0.50 -15.09 -2.87
CA LYS A 38 0.54 -14.57 -3.76
C LYS A 38 0.11 -13.25 -4.39
N PRO A 39 0.10 -12.15 -3.60
CA PRO A 39 -0.31 -10.85 -4.09
C PRO A 39 0.69 -10.38 -5.16
N HIS A 40 0.22 -9.92 -6.32
CA HIS A 40 1.11 -9.67 -7.47
C HIS A 40 1.04 -8.24 -7.99
N HIS A 41 -0.15 -7.63 -8.07
CA HIS A 41 -0.29 -6.31 -8.68
C HIS A 41 -1.32 -5.46 -7.93
N ILE A 42 -0.95 -4.21 -7.64
CA ILE A 42 -1.82 -3.23 -7.00
C ILE A 42 -2.07 -2.05 -7.92
N ILE A 43 -3.33 -1.60 -8.00
CA ILE A 43 -3.73 -0.39 -8.70
C ILE A 43 -4.57 0.51 -7.80
N PHE A 44 -4.53 1.82 -8.04
CA PHE A 44 -5.27 2.81 -7.26
C PHE A 44 -6.41 3.38 -8.08
N HIS A 45 -7.56 3.59 -7.45
CA HIS A 45 -8.62 4.37 -8.05
C HIS A 45 -8.11 5.81 -8.30
N PRO A 46 -8.54 6.52 -9.37
CA PRO A 46 -7.96 7.83 -9.73
C PRO A 46 -8.04 8.90 -8.63
N ASN A 47 -9.08 8.87 -7.80
CA ASN A 47 -9.22 9.78 -6.65
C ASN A 47 -8.41 9.34 -5.40
N LYS A 48 -7.64 8.25 -5.51
CA LYS A 48 -6.84 7.62 -4.45
C LYS A 48 -7.61 7.21 -3.19
N SER A 49 -8.93 6.99 -3.24
CA SER A 49 -9.72 6.53 -2.09
C SER A 49 -9.72 5.01 -1.92
N LEU A 50 -9.42 4.27 -2.99
CA LEU A 50 -9.40 2.81 -3.01
C LEU A 50 -8.15 2.29 -3.70
N ALA A 51 -7.69 1.11 -3.28
CA ALA A 51 -6.70 0.31 -3.98
C ALA A 51 -7.22 -1.12 -4.20
N PHE A 52 -6.84 -1.72 -5.31
CA PHE A 52 -7.22 -3.06 -5.73
C PHE A 52 -5.97 -3.92 -5.88
N LEU A 53 -5.91 -5.03 -5.15
CA LEU A 53 -4.80 -5.97 -5.19
C LEU A 53 -5.26 -7.26 -5.84
N ARG A 54 -4.60 -7.66 -6.92
CA ARG A 54 -4.82 -8.95 -7.58
C ARG A 54 -3.92 -10.01 -6.95
N ASN A 55 -4.53 -11.13 -6.59
CA ASN A 55 -3.84 -12.32 -6.11
C ASN A 55 -3.69 -13.33 -7.24
N GLU A 56 -2.49 -13.90 -7.38
CA GLU A 56 -2.19 -14.82 -8.49
C GLU A 56 -2.74 -16.22 -8.24
N LEU A 57 -2.57 -16.77 -7.03
CA LEU A 57 -2.82 -18.20 -6.77
C LEU A 57 -4.30 -18.52 -6.59
N ASN A 58 -5.04 -17.70 -5.87
CA ASN A 58 -6.46 -17.95 -5.56
C ASN A 58 -7.43 -17.21 -6.48
N SER A 59 -6.92 -16.44 -7.46
CA SER A 59 -7.72 -15.66 -8.42
C SER A 59 -8.71 -14.66 -7.77
N THR A 60 -8.41 -14.17 -6.56
CA THR A 60 -9.23 -13.15 -5.88
C THR A 60 -8.68 -11.74 -6.10
N THR A 61 -9.49 -10.74 -5.74
CA THR A 61 -9.06 -9.35 -5.69
C THR A 61 -9.46 -8.76 -4.34
N ASN A 62 -8.47 -8.30 -3.56
CA ASN A 62 -8.73 -7.57 -2.34
C ASN A 62 -8.94 -6.08 -2.65
N VAL A 63 -9.83 -5.44 -1.88
CA VAL A 63 -10.12 -4.00 -1.98
C VAL A 63 -9.74 -3.33 -0.67
N TYR A 64 -8.88 -2.32 -0.74
CA TYR A 64 -8.44 -1.54 0.41
C TYR A 64 -9.00 -0.12 0.33
N ARG A 65 -9.46 0.41 1.47
CA ARG A 65 -9.71 1.84 1.62
C ARG A 65 -8.41 2.55 1.96
N ILE A 66 -8.13 3.62 1.25
CA ILE A 66 -6.98 4.48 1.51
C ILE A 66 -7.46 5.68 2.31
N HIS A 67 -6.87 5.85 3.49
CA HIS A 67 -7.07 7.02 4.33
C HIS A 67 -5.81 7.88 4.26
N VAL A 68 -5.91 9.08 3.70
CA VAL A 68 -4.84 10.07 3.79
C VAL A 68 -4.90 10.63 5.20
N LEU A 69 -3.91 10.30 6.03
CA LEU A 69 -3.72 10.99 7.29
C LEU A 69 -3.18 12.38 6.95
N CYS A 70 -4.00 13.40 7.19
CA CYS A 70 -3.53 14.77 7.19
C CYS A 70 -2.82 14.95 8.54
N GLU A 71 -1.51 15.15 8.54
CA GLU A 71 -0.81 15.56 9.76
C GLU A 71 -1.40 16.90 10.21
N GLN A 72 -2.24 16.86 11.23
CA GLN A 72 -2.52 18.06 12.01
C GLN A 72 -1.26 18.33 12.80
N SER A 73 -0.47 19.30 12.33
CA SER A 73 0.52 19.96 13.15
C SER A 73 -0.22 20.71 14.27
N GLU A 74 -0.45 20.05 15.39
CA GLU A 74 -0.80 20.74 16.63
C GLU A 74 0.46 21.43 17.15
N TYR A 75 0.48 22.75 16.95
CA TYR A 75 1.27 23.67 17.76
C TYR A 75 0.73 23.63 19.20
N LEU A 76 1.59 23.32 20.17
CA LEU A 76 1.48 23.73 21.57
C LEU A 76 2.81 24.32 22.02
#